data_AF-A0A383E7R8-F1
#
_entry.id   AF-A0A383E7R8-F1
#
_cell.length_a   1.000
_cell.length_b   1.000
_cell.length_c   1.000
_cell.angle_alpha   90.00
_cell.angle_beta   90.00
_cell.angle_gamma   90.00
#
_symmetry.space_group_name_H-M   'P 1'
#
loop_
_entity.id
_entity.type
_entity.pdbx_description
1 polymer ?
#
loop_
_entity_poly.entity_id
_entity_poly.type
_entity_poly.pdbx_seq_one_letter_code
_entity_poly.pdbx_strand_id
1 'polypeptide(L)'
;MLNQRSDKVELLRIAEAVATEKSIDTEIILSSMELAIQKAAKTRFGSENDIRAKIDRESGDISLHKVLTVAEVPENLDTEISLEHAKKIKNKEDFKVGDEIYEELPPVDFGRIAAQTARQVITQNVRAAERERQYNEFIGKKDEILSGIVKRLEYGNVIIDLNRSESIIKKEELIPREVLKTGDRIKAYCYDVIRENKGQQIFLSRANPKFMEKLFFQEVPEIYDG
;
A
#
# COMPACT_ATOMS: atom_id res chain seq x y z
N MET A 1 23.70 -24.41 15.44
CA MET A 1 23.49 -24.31 13.98
C MET A 1 22.10 -24.80 13.51
N LEU A 2 21.26 -25.42 14.36
CA LEU A 2 19.92 -25.89 13.96
C LEU A 2 18.80 -24.82 13.99
N ASN A 3 18.93 -23.72 14.74
CA ASN A 3 17.87 -22.69 14.84
C ASN A 3 17.70 -21.84 13.57
N GLN A 4 18.79 -21.45 12.91
CA GLN A 4 18.72 -20.50 11.78
C GLN A 4 18.04 -21.06 10.53
N ARG A 5 17.91 -22.39 10.38
CA ARG A 5 17.14 -23.01 9.29
C ARG A 5 15.64 -23.03 9.57
N SER A 6 15.26 -23.12 10.85
CA SER A 6 13.85 -23.12 11.28
C SER A 6 13.22 -21.76 11.05
N ASP A 7 13.92 -20.69 11.42
CA ASP A 7 13.40 -19.31 11.36
C ASP A 7 13.13 -18.82 9.91
N LYS A 8 13.87 -19.35 8.93
CA LYS A 8 13.76 -18.96 7.51
C LYS A 8 12.57 -19.59 6.80
N VAL A 9 12.32 -20.87 7.06
CA VAL A 9 11.13 -21.57 6.56
C VAL A 9 9.87 -21.03 7.25
N GLU A 10 9.99 -20.62 8.51
CA GLU A 10 8.91 -19.96 9.25
C GLU A 10 8.48 -18.63 8.61
N LEU A 11 9.43 -17.87 8.06
CA LEU A 11 9.13 -16.63 7.34
C LEU A 11 8.27 -16.86 6.08
N LEU A 12 8.57 -17.88 5.28
CA LEU A 12 7.75 -18.26 4.13
C LEU A 12 6.34 -18.69 4.57
N ARG A 13 6.24 -19.52 5.61
CA ARG A 13 4.95 -19.97 6.16
C ARG A 13 4.10 -18.81 6.69
N ILE A 14 4.73 -17.82 7.34
CA ILE A 14 4.03 -16.61 7.80
C ILE A 14 3.53 -15.82 6.59
N ALA A 15 4.36 -15.64 5.55
CA ALA A 15 3.94 -14.94 4.34
C ALA A 15 2.74 -15.63 3.66
N GLU A 16 2.78 -16.96 3.51
CA GLU A 16 1.72 -17.77 2.91
C GLU A 16 0.42 -17.77 3.73
N ALA A 17 0.52 -17.95 5.05
CA ALA A 17 -0.63 -17.95 5.94
C ALA A 17 -1.39 -16.62 5.84
N VAL A 18 -0.63 -15.53 5.79
CA VAL A 18 -1.20 -14.19 5.72
C VAL A 18 -1.71 -13.85 4.30
N ALA A 19 -1.04 -14.33 3.25
CA ALA A 19 -1.50 -14.26 1.86
C ALA A 19 -2.90 -14.89 1.72
N THR A 20 -3.04 -16.09 2.28
CA THR A 20 -4.27 -16.89 2.25
C THR A 20 -5.39 -16.23 3.04
N GLU A 21 -5.11 -15.73 4.25
CA GLU A 21 -6.11 -15.06 5.10
C GLU A 21 -6.71 -13.81 4.44
N LYS A 22 -5.91 -13.09 3.65
CA LYS A 22 -6.30 -11.81 3.05
C LYS A 22 -6.59 -11.87 1.55
N SER A 23 -6.55 -13.05 0.93
CA SER A 23 -6.72 -13.24 -0.52
C SER A 23 -5.78 -12.37 -1.36
N ILE A 24 -4.50 -12.28 -0.96
CA ILE A 24 -3.46 -11.53 -1.69
C ILE A 24 -2.46 -12.52 -2.27
N ASP A 25 -1.91 -12.22 -3.45
CA ASP A 25 -0.85 -13.03 -4.06
C ASP A 25 0.42 -13.04 -3.19
N THR A 26 0.93 -14.24 -2.90
CA THR A 26 2.17 -14.46 -2.14
C THR A 26 3.36 -13.74 -2.78
N GLU A 27 3.39 -13.62 -4.11
CA GLU A 27 4.44 -12.89 -4.84
C GLU A 27 4.49 -11.41 -4.48
N ILE A 28 3.32 -10.78 -4.31
CA ILE A 28 3.22 -9.36 -3.92
C ILE A 28 3.77 -9.15 -2.52
N ILE A 29 3.55 -10.12 -1.62
CA ILE A 29 4.06 -10.06 -0.24
C ILE A 29 5.58 -10.22 -0.23
N LEU A 30 6.11 -11.22 -0.93
CA LEU A 30 7.54 -11.51 -0.95
C LEU A 30 8.35 -10.41 -1.64
N SER A 31 7.89 -9.90 -2.78
CA SER A 31 8.51 -8.74 -3.44
C SER A 31 8.51 -7.48 -2.56
N SER A 32 7.43 -7.25 -1.82
CA SER A 32 7.35 -6.11 -0.92
C SER A 32 8.22 -6.30 0.34
N MET A 33 8.41 -7.55 0.80
CA MET A 33 9.39 -7.89 1.84
C MET A 33 10.82 -7.65 1.37
N GLU A 34 11.15 -8.05 0.14
CA GLU A 34 12.45 -7.76 -0.50
C GLU A 34 12.73 -6.26 -0.48
N LEU A 35 11.80 -5.42 -0.95
CA LEU A 35 11.93 -3.95 -0.95
C LEU A 35 12.21 -3.37 0.44
N ALA A 36 11.57 -3.91 1.47
CA ALA A 36 11.73 -3.36 2.81
C ALA A 36 12.99 -3.90 3.51
N ILE A 37 13.45 -5.11 3.18
CA ILE A 37 14.79 -5.60 3.54
C ILE A 37 15.85 -4.75 2.83
N GLN A 38 15.68 -4.43 1.54
CA GLN A 38 16.57 -3.51 0.80
C GLN A 38 16.71 -2.18 1.53
N LYS A 39 15.58 -1.58 1.94
CA LYS A 39 15.59 -0.33 2.69
C LYS A 39 16.35 -0.42 4.01
N ALA A 40 16.18 -1.51 4.74
CA ALA A 40 16.93 -1.76 5.98
C ALA A 40 18.43 -1.99 5.73
N ALA A 41 18.78 -2.69 4.63
CA ALA A 41 20.15 -2.94 4.23
C ALA A 41 20.87 -1.64 3.83
N LYS A 42 20.21 -0.72 3.12
CA LYS A 42 20.75 0.62 2.78
C LYS A 42 21.17 1.42 4.01
N THR A 43 20.42 1.35 5.12
CA THR A 43 20.81 2.02 6.37
C THR A 43 22.11 1.46 6.96
N ARG A 44 22.43 0.19 6.72
CA ARG A 44 23.61 -0.48 7.28
C ARG A 44 24.84 -0.41 6.37
N PHE A 45 24.63 -0.53 5.06
CA PHE A 45 25.72 -0.65 4.08
C PHE A 45 25.96 0.64 3.29
N GLY A 46 25.20 1.71 3.54
CA GLY A 46 25.31 3.01 2.86
C GLY A 46 24.05 3.32 2.06
N SER A 47 23.48 4.50 2.30
CA SER A 47 22.21 4.93 1.69
C SER A 47 22.30 5.12 0.19
N GLU A 48 23.49 5.51 -0.29
CA GLU A 48 23.76 5.83 -1.69
C GLU A 48 24.04 4.59 -2.54
N ASN A 49 24.28 3.43 -1.91
CA ASN A 49 24.48 2.17 -2.62
C ASN A 49 23.15 1.63 -3.18
N ASP A 50 23.16 1.11 -4.41
CA ASP A 50 22.06 0.29 -4.90
C ASP A 50 22.19 -1.12 -4.29
N ILE A 51 21.25 -1.47 -3.41
CA ILE A 51 21.22 -2.75 -2.72
C ILE A 51 19.90 -3.42 -3.03
N ARG A 52 19.99 -4.63 -3.61
CA ARG A 52 18.86 -5.48 -3.93
C ARG A 52 18.87 -6.70 -3.03
N ALA A 53 17.74 -6.94 -2.37
CA ALA A 53 17.47 -8.14 -1.59
C ALA A 53 16.63 -9.08 -2.43
N LYS A 54 16.90 -10.38 -2.32
CA LYS A 54 16.13 -11.42 -2.97
C LYS A 54 15.81 -12.52 -1.97
N ILE A 55 14.57 -12.98 -1.97
CA ILE A 55 14.12 -14.10 -1.15
C ILE A 55 13.97 -15.31 -2.06
N ASP A 56 14.72 -16.38 -1.76
CA ASP A 56 14.56 -17.66 -2.42
C ASP A 56 13.23 -18.30 -2.02
N ARG A 57 12.46 -18.75 -3.02
CA ARG A 57 11.06 -19.16 -2.85
C ARG A 57 10.90 -20.58 -2.33
N GLU A 58 11.95 -21.38 -2.37
CA GLU A 58 11.94 -22.76 -1.86
C GLU A 58 12.57 -22.84 -0.48
N SER A 59 13.70 -22.15 -0.27
CA SER A 59 14.49 -22.21 0.96
C SER A 59 14.19 -21.09 1.95
N GLY A 60 13.65 -19.95 1.50
CA GLY A 60 13.45 -18.76 2.32
C GLY A 60 14.76 -18.02 2.63
N ASP A 61 15.86 -18.38 1.96
CA ASP A 61 17.14 -17.70 2.11
C ASP A 61 17.08 -16.29 1.52
N ILE A 62 17.53 -15.32 2.31
CA ILE A 62 17.62 -13.92 1.92
C ILE A 62 19.04 -13.65 1.44
N SER A 63 19.21 -13.29 0.17
CA SER A 63 20.48 -12.81 -0.36
C SER A 63 20.45 -11.29 -0.53
N LEU A 64 21.59 -10.65 -0.28
CA LEU A 64 21.79 -9.22 -0.53
C LEU A 64 22.87 -9.05 -1.60
N HIS A 65 22.56 -8.22 -2.58
CA HIS A 65 23.50 -7.86 -3.64
C HIS A 65 23.63 -6.35 -3.74
N LYS A 66 24.86 -5.86 -3.74
CA LYS A 66 25.17 -4.51 -4.22
C LYS A 66 25.18 -4.55 -5.74
N VAL A 67 24.43 -3.64 -6.36
CA VAL A 67 24.35 -3.52 -7.82
C VAL A 67 25.22 -2.37 -8.27
N LEU A 68 26.10 -2.65 -9.22
CA LEU A 68 26.99 -1.69 -9.84
C LEU A 68 26.76 -1.69 -11.35
N THR A 69 26.52 -0.53 -11.94
CA THR A 69 26.38 -0.37 -13.39
C THR A 69 27.74 -0.15 -14.01
N VAL A 70 28.06 -0.88 -15.09
CA VAL A 70 29.33 -0.72 -15.81
C VAL A 70 29.30 0.58 -16.61
N ALA A 71 30.21 1.50 -16.31
CA ALA A 71 30.37 2.77 -17.02
C ALA A 71 31.81 2.89 -17.57
N GLU A 72 32.00 3.66 -18.65
CA GLU A 72 33.35 3.99 -19.15
C GLU A 72 34.05 4.98 -18.22
N VAL A 73 33.33 6.01 -17.79
CA VAL A 73 33.80 7.03 -16.83
C VAL A 73 32.79 7.05 -15.67
N PRO A 74 33.08 6.34 -14.57
CA PRO A 74 32.20 6.35 -13.40
C PRO A 74 32.13 7.76 -12.79
N GLU A 75 30.94 8.33 -12.71
CA GLU A 75 30.68 9.59 -12.00
C GLU A 75 30.30 9.32 -10.54
N ASN A 76 29.62 8.20 -10.28
CA ASN A 76 29.23 7.79 -8.93
C ASN A 76 29.82 6.43 -8.55
N LEU A 77 30.87 6.43 -7.72
CA LEU A 77 31.57 5.23 -7.28
C LEU A 77 30.72 4.28 -6.40
N ASP A 78 29.60 4.76 -5.85
CA ASP A 78 28.71 3.92 -5.05
C ASP A 78 27.80 3.05 -5.92
N THR A 79 27.48 3.49 -7.15
CA THR A 79 26.55 2.83 -8.07
C THR A 79 27.17 2.40 -9.39
N GLU A 80 28.38 2.86 -9.71
CA GLU A 80 29.04 2.61 -10.99
C GLU A 80 30.42 2.01 -10.82
N ILE A 81 30.83 1.23 -11.83
CA ILE A 81 32.14 0.59 -11.88
C ILE A 81 32.74 0.70 -13.27
N SER A 82 34.06 0.89 -13.34
CA SER A 82 34.76 0.92 -14.63
C SER A 82 34.75 -0.45 -15.31
N LEU A 83 34.73 -0.46 -16.63
CA LEU A 83 34.76 -1.69 -17.43
C LEU A 83 35.98 -2.57 -17.14
N GLU A 84 37.12 -1.97 -16.78
CA GLU A 84 38.32 -2.72 -16.37
C GLU A 84 38.16 -3.43 -15.02
N HIS A 85 37.54 -2.76 -14.04
CA HIS A 85 37.31 -3.34 -12.71
C HIS A 85 36.18 -4.38 -12.76
N ALA A 86 35.14 -4.11 -13.54
CA ALA A 86 34.05 -5.05 -13.83
C ALA A 86 34.56 -6.42 -14.33
N LYS A 87 35.47 -6.40 -15.31
CA LYS A 87 36.08 -7.61 -15.88
C LYS A 87 36.92 -8.39 -14.86
N LYS A 88 37.64 -7.70 -13.96
CA LYS A 88 38.46 -8.33 -12.90
C LYS A 88 37.64 -9.03 -11.83
N ILE A 89 36.48 -8.49 -11.45
CA ILE A 89 35.69 -9.03 -10.33
C ILE A 89 35.02 -10.36 -10.68
N LYS A 90 34.50 -10.51 -11.90
CA LYS A 90 33.71 -11.69 -12.29
C LYS A 90 34.43 -12.68 -13.21
N ASN A 91 35.69 -12.42 -13.60
CA ASN A 91 36.45 -13.26 -14.53
C ASN A 91 35.64 -13.64 -15.79
N LYS A 92 34.79 -12.72 -16.27
CA LYS A 92 33.97 -12.87 -17.47
C LYS A 92 34.32 -11.72 -18.42
N GLU A 93 34.72 -12.07 -19.64
CA GLU A 93 35.23 -11.10 -20.63
C GLU A 93 34.13 -10.33 -21.38
N ASP A 94 32.85 -10.70 -21.20
CA ASP A 94 31.72 -10.20 -22.01
C ASP A 94 30.99 -8.94 -21.46
N PHE A 95 31.48 -8.29 -20.40
CA PHE A 95 30.83 -7.09 -19.88
C PHE A 95 30.90 -5.92 -20.86
N LYS A 96 29.74 -5.35 -21.15
CA LYS A 96 29.55 -4.12 -21.92
C LYS A 96 29.18 -2.97 -21.00
N VAL A 97 29.40 -1.75 -21.50
CA VAL A 97 28.94 -0.53 -20.84
C VAL A 97 27.41 -0.58 -20.76
N GLY A 98 26.87 -0.33 -19.56
CA GLY A 98 25.45 -0.45 -19.23
C GLY A 98 25.05 -1.77 -18.57
N ASP A 99 25.93 -2.77 -18.49
CA ASP A 99 25.62 -4.03 -17.80
C ASP A 99 25.60 -3.85 -16.27
N GLU A 100 24.79 -4.65 -15.57
CA GLU A 100 24.73 -4.66 -14.11
C GLU A 100 25.59 -5.79 -13.52
N ILE A 101 26.41 -5.44 -12.52
CA ILE A 101 27.19 -6.37 -11.71
C ILE A 101 26.55 -6.50 -10.34
N TYR A 102 26.39 -7.75 -9.92
CA TYR A 102 25.87 -8.12 -8.62
C TYR A 102 27.03 -8.61 -7.75
N GLU A 103 27.39 -7.81 -6.75
CA GLU A 103 28.35 -8.16 -5.70
C GLU A 103 27.60 -8.65 -4.48
N GLU A 104 27.89 -9.87 -4.02
CA GLU A 104 27.22 -10.46 -2.87
C GLU A 104 27.69 -9.81 -1.57
N LEU A 105 26.75 -9.24 -0.83
CA LEU A 105 27.02 -8.62 0.46
C LEU A 105 26.98 -9.69 1.56
N PRO A 106 27.77 -9.50 2.65
CA PRO A 106 27.80 -10.45 3.74
C PRO A 106 26.39 -10.64 4.33
N PRO A 107 26.01 -11.87 4.68
CA PRO A 107 24.69 -12.16 5.21
C PRO A 107 24.52 -11.41 6.53
N VAL A 108 23.40 -10.70 6.64
CA VAL A 108 23.00 -10.00 7.86
C VAL A 108 21.77 -10.68 8.41
N ASP A 109 21.74 -10.84 9.72
CA ASP A 109 20.60 -11.43 10.40
C ASP A 109 19.43 -10.45 10.39
N PHE A 110 18.59 -10.56 9.36
CA PHE A 110 17.34 -9.81 9.25
C PHE A 110 16.14 -10.62 9.72
N GLY A 111 16.28 -11.83 10.27
CA GLY A 111 15.14 -12.73 10.52
C GLY A 111 13.97 -12.05 11.25
N ARG A 112 14.26 -11.34 12.34
CA ARG A 112 13.25 -10.59 13.12
C ARG A 112 12.73 -9.35 12.39
N ILE A 113 13.60 -8.62 11.70
CA ILE A 113 13.23 -7.41 10.94
C ILE A 113 12.34 -7.80 9.77
N ALA A 114 12.68 -8.87 9.05
CA ALA A 114 11.95 -9.38 7.90
C ALA A 114 10.53 -9.81 8.28
N ALA A 115 10.34 -10.50 9.41
CA ALA A 115 9.01 -10.86 9.90
C ALA A 115 8.15 -9.63 10.30
N GLN A 116 8.74 -8.65 10.98
CA GLN A 116 8.03 -7.41 11.35
C GLN A 116 7.66 -6.59 10.11
N THR A 117 8.62 -6.47 9.20
CA THR A 117 8.48 -5.80 7.91
C THR A 117 7.43 -6.48 7.05
N ALA A 118 7.42 -7.82 6.97
CA ALA A 118 6.39 -8.60 6.28
C ALA A 118 5.00 -8.22 6.77
N ARG A 119 4.79 -8.23 8.09
CA ARG A 119 3.50 -7.84 8.68
C ARG A 119 3.10 -6.42 8.30
N GLN A 120 4.04 -5.48 8.31
CA GLN A 120 3.79 -4.08 7.95
C GLN A 120 3.41 -3.94 6.48
N VAL A 121 4.21 -4.53 5.60
CA VAL A 121 4.01 -4.58 4.15
C VAL A 121 2.66 -5.19 3.79
N ILE A 122 2.33 -6.32 4.40
CA ILE A 122 1.04 -6.98 4.19
C ILE A 122 -0.07 -6.02 4.62
N THR A 123 0.00 -5.46 5.83
CA THR A 123 -1.04 -4.55 6.32
C THR A 123 -1.22 -3.35 5.37
N GLN A 124 -0.12 -2.87 4.77
CA GLN A 124 -0.17 -1.79 3.78
C GLN A 124 -0.81 -2.25 2.46
N ASN A 125 -0.42 -3.40 1.93
CA ASN A 125 -0.96 -3.97 0.69
C ASN A 125 -2.44 -4.34 0.83
N VAL A 126 -2.85 -4.93 1.94
CA VAL A 126 -4.26 -5.19 2.29
C VAL A 126 -5.06 -3.89 2.28
N ARG A 127 -4.58 -2.87 3.00
CA ARG A 127 -5.26 -1.57 3.04
C ARG A 127 -5.31 -0.89 1.67
N ALA A 128 -4.30 -1.09 0.82
CA ALA A 128 -4.29 -0.55 -0.54
C ALA A 128 -5.31 -1.27 -1.42
N ALA A 129 -5.37 -2.60 -1.37
CA ALA A 129 -6.34 -3.41 -2.09
C ALA A 129 -7.79 -3.13 -1.63
N GLU A 130 -8.02 -3.00 -0.32
CA GLU A 130 -9.32 -2.61 0.25
C GLU A 130 -9.76 -1.24 -0.25
N ARG A 131 -8.85 -0.25 -0.27
CA ARG A 131 -9.14 1.09 -0.81
C ARG A 131 -9.42 1.08 -2.31
N GLU A 132 -8.64 0.33 -3.08
CA GLU A 132 -8.89 0.21 -4.53
C GLU A 132 -10.27 -0.40 -4.79
N ARG A 133 -10.64 -1.44 -4.04
CA ARG A 133 -11.97 -2.03 -4.10
C ARG A 133 -13.07 -1.05 -3.69
N GLN A 134 -12.86 -0.29 -2.61
CA GLN A 134 -13.78 0.76 -2.16
C GLN A 134 -14.00 1.82 -3.24
N TYR A 135 -12.95 2.34 -3.85
CA TYR A 135 -13.05 3.32 -4.94
C TYR A 135 -13.89 2.78 -6.09
N ASN A 136 -13.58 1.56 -6.56
CA ASN A 136 -14.29 0.92 -7.68
C ASN A 136 -15.78 0.65 -7.36
N GLU A 137 -16.13 0.41 -6.10
CA GLU A 137 -17.53 0.21 -5.68
C GLU A 137 -18.33 1.52 -5.65
N PHE A 138 -17.71 2.64 -5.25
CA PHE A 138 -18.41 3.89 -4.97
C PHE A 138 -18.33 4.93 -6.08
N ILE A 139 -17.37 4.82 -7.01
CA ILE A 139 -17.26 5.76 -8.15
C ILE A 139 -18.54 5.81 -8.99
N GLY A 140 -19.22 4.67 -9.16
CA GLY A 140 -20.51 4.59 -9.87
C GLY A 140 -21.71 5.11 -9.06
N LYS A 141 -21.56 5.29 -7.75
CA LYS A 141 -22.59 5.82 -6.84
C LYS A 141 -22.42 7.33 -6.58
N LYS A 142 -21.54 7.98 -7.34
CA LYS A 142 -21.41 9.44 -7.30
C LYS A 142 -22.74 10.07 -7.75
N ASP A 143 -23.11 11.16 -7.10
CA ASP A 143 -24.37 11.88 -7.30
C ASP A 143 -25.65 11.13 -6.82
N GLU A 144 -25.49 10.13 -5.95
CA GLU A 144 -26.59 9.41 -5.32
C GLU A 144 -26.72 9.70 -3.82
N ILE A 145 -27.89 9.37 -3.25
CA ILE A 145 -28.13 9.40 -1.80
C ILE A 145 -27.66 8.08 -1.19
N LEU A 146 -26.69 8.14 -0.30
CA LEU A 146 -26.18 6.99 0.44
C LEU A 146 -26.72 7.02 1.87
N SER A 147 -27.03 5.84 2.40
CA SER A 147 -27.44 5.66 3.80
C SER A 147 -26.32 5.00 4.59
N GLY A 148 -26.03 5.53 5.78
CA GLY A 148 -24.98 5.00 6.64
C GLY A 148 -25.24 5.27 8.11
N ILE A 149 -24.33 4.80 8.95
CA ILE A 149 -24.38 4.99 10.41
C ILE A 149 -23.22 5.89 10.83
N VAL A 150 -23.50 6.91 11.64
CA VAL A 150 -22.45 7.77 12.20
C VAL A 150 -21.57 6.93 13.12
N LYS A 151 -20.31 6.76 12.75
CA LYS A 151 -19.35 5.94 13.49
C LYS A 151 -18.63 6.75 14.57
N ARG A 152 -18.26 7.99 14.24
CA ARG A 152 -17.57 8.92 15.15
C ARG A 152 -17.59 10.35 14.61
N LEU A 153 -17.27 11.29 15.48
CA LEU A 153 -17.10 12.71 15.19
C LEU A 153 -15.63 13.09 15.37
N GLU A 154 -15.00 13.71 14.37
CA GLU A 154 -13.58 14.08 14.37
C GLU A 154 -13.41 15.56 14.03
N TYR A 155 -13.02 16.39 14.99
CA TYR A 155 -12.73 17.83 14.77
C TYR A 155 -13.84 18.60 14.01
N GLY A 156 -15.11 18.20 14.21
CA GLY A 156 -16.27 18.78 13.53
C GLY A 156 -16.66 18.10 12.22
N ASN A 157 -15.87 17.14 11.73
CA ASN A 157 -16.25 16.23 10.66
C ASN A 157 -17.00 15.02 11.22
N VAL A 158 -17.83 14.40 10.38
CA VAL A 158 -18.61 13.22 10.74
C VAL A 158 -18.13 12.06 9.89
N ILE A 159 -17.67 11.00 10.55
CA ILE A 159 -17.27 9.76 9.89
C ILE A 159 -18.48 8.82 9.87
N ILE A 160 -18.86 8.39 8.67
CA ILE A 160 -20.04 7.56 8.45
C ILE A 160 -19.61 6.21 7.89
N ASP A 161 -20.13 5.15 8.50
CA ASP A 161 -19.97 3.79 8.04
C ASP A 161 -21.04 3.44 7.01
N LEU A 162 -20.60 3.07 5.80
CA LEU A 162 -21.41 2.58 4.69
C LEU A 162 -21.29 1.05 4.60
N ASN A 163 -21.40 0.36 5.74
CA ASN A 163 -21.23 -1.08 5.99
C ASN A 163 -19.80 -1.63 5.82
N ARG A 164 -19.15 -1.36 4.70
CA ARG A 164 -17.82 -1.88 4.36
C ARG A 164 -16.77 -0.80 4.09
N SER A 165 -17.21 0.45 4.14
CA SER A 165 -16.47 1.60 3.66
C SER A 165 -16.73 2.79 4.57
N GLU A 166 -15.66 3.45 5.02
CA GLU A 166 -15.79 4.72 5.75
C GLU A 166 -15.92 5.88 4.77
N SER A 167 -16.78 6.83 5.11
CA SER A 167 -17.00 8.07 4.38
C SER A 167 -16.96 9.25 5.34
N ILE A 168 -16.82 10.45 4.80
CA ILE A 168 -16.69 11.68 5.59
C ILE A 168 -17.69 12.73 5.13
N ILE A 169 -18.38 13.37 6.09
CA ILE A 169 -19.00 14.67 5.90
C ILE A 169 -18.12 15.71 6.57
N LYS A 170 -17.63 16.66 5.79
CA LYS A 170 -16.87 17.81 6.32
C LYS A 170 -17.81 18.74 7.09
N LYS A 171 -17.28 19.47 8.07
CA LYS A 171 -18.06 20.44 8.86
C LYS A 171 -18.87 21.43 7.99
N GLU A 172 -18.31 21.86 6.87
CA GLU A 172 -18.92 22.80 5.92
C GLU A 172 -20.08 22.17 5.12
N GLU A 173 -20.08 20.84 5.00
CA GLU A 173 -21.06 20.06 4.24
C GLU A 173 -22.20 19.52 5.14
N LEU A 174 -22.24 19.92 6.41
CA LEU A 174 -23.32 19.61 7.36
C LEU A 174 -24.40 20.69 7.33
N ILE A 175 -25.64 20.29 7.63
CA ILE A 175 -26.73 21.24 7.81
C ILE A 175 -26.43 22.09 9.06
N PRO A 176 -26.52 23.43 8.99
CA PRO A 176 -26.29 24.28 10.14
C PRO A 176 -27.16 23.89 11.34
N ARG A 177 -26.55 23.78 12.52
CA ARG A 177 -27.20 23.41 13.81
C ARG A 177 -27.74 21.99 13.88
N GLU A 178 -27.47 21.14 12.90
CA GLU A 178 -27.76 19.72 12.99
C GLU A 178 -26.87 19.06 14.04
N VAL A 179 -27.49 18.27 14.93
CA VAL A 179 -26.78 17.53 15.97
C VAL A 179 -26.80 16.06 15.60
N LEU A 180 -25.66 15.56 15.13
CA LEU A 180 -25.44 14.15 14.83
C LEU A 180 -24.69 13.49 15.99
N LYS A 181 -25.14 12.30 16.38
CA LYS A 181 -24.53 11.48 17.42
C LYS A 181 -24.00 10.18 16.83
N THR A 182 -23.03 9.59 17.51
CA THR A 182 -22.54 8.26 17.17
C THR A 182 -23.68 7.25 17.31
N GLY A 183 -23.87 6.42 16.29
CA GLY A 183 -24.97 5.45 16.18
C GLY A 183 -26.16 5.94 15.36
N ASP A 184 -26.25 7.23 15.03
CA ASP A 184 -27.37 7.75 14.23
C ASP A 184 -27.31 7.21 12.80
N ARG A 185 -28.47 6.79 12.28
CA ARG A 185 -28.61 6.39 10.87
C ARG A 185 -29.02 7.61 10.05
N ILE A 186 -28.19 7.97 9.08
CA ILE A 186 -28.39 9.17 8.26
C ILE A 186 -28.28 8.87 6.77
N LYS A 187 -29.03 9.63 5.97
CA LYS A 187 -28.90 9.71 4.52
C LYS A 187 -28.01 10.90 4.16
N ALA A 188 -27.12 10.80 3.19
CA ALA A 188 -26.34 11.94 2.71
C ALA A 188 -26.05 11.81 1.22
N TYR A 189 -25.85 12.93 0.54
CA TYR A 189 -25.55 12.99 -0.87
C TYR A 189 -24.06 12.74 -1.11
N CYS A 190 -23.73 11.77 -1.96
CA CYS A 190 -22.36 11.47 -2.37
C CYS A 190 -21.92 12.44 -3.46
N TYR A 191 -21.33 13.56 -3.08
CA TYR A 191 -20.95 14.60 -4.04
C TYR A 191 -19.61 14.32 -4.71
N ASP A 192 -18.71 13.57 -4.07
CA ASP A 192 -17.43 13.23 -4.69
C ASP A 192 -16.83 11.91 -4.18
N VAL A 193 -16.09 11.25 -5.07
CA VAL A 193 -15.35 10.03 -4.78
C VAL A 193 -13.97 10.15 -5.42
N ILE A 194 -12.94 10.26 -4.60
CA ILE A 194 -11.56 10.49 -5.06
C ILE A 194 -10.69 9.26 -4.80
N ARG A 195 -9.79 8.99 -5.74
CA ARG A 195 -8.80 7.91 -5.59
C ARG A 195 -7.60 8.40 -4.82
N GLU A 196 -7.72 8.43 -3.50
CA GLU A 196 -6.63 8.89 -2.62
C GLU A 196 -5.84 7.74 -2.00
N ASN A 197 -4.53 7.96 -1.84
CA ASN A 197 -3.60 6.99 -1.25
C ASN A 197 -3.67 6.94 0.28
N LYS A 198 -4.27 7.95 0.91
CA LYS A 198 -4.41 8.06 2.36
C LYS A 198 -5.69 8.84 2.69
N GLY A 199 -6.38 8.44 3.75
CA GLY A 199 -7.62 9.11 4.18
C GLY A 199 -8.87 8.50 3.55
N GLN A 200 -9.99 9.20 3.71
CA GLN A 200 -11.30 8.80 3.20
C GLN A 200 -11.42 9.12 1.71
N GLN A 201 -12.02 8.22 0.95
CA GLN A 201 -12.22 8.38 -0.49
C GLN A 201 -13.62 8.87 -0.85
N ILE A 202 -14.60 8.69 0.05
CA ILE A 202 -16.01 8.97 -0.18
C ILE A 202 -16.40 10.22 0.60
N PHE A 203 -16.77 11.26 -0.13
CA PHE A 203 -17.19 12.54 0.43
C PHE A 203 -18.69 12.71 0.31
N LEU A 204 -19.32 12.91 1.46
CA LEU A 204 -20.75 13.05 1.60
C LEU A 204 -21.11 14.48 2.02
N SER A 205 -22.30 14.93 1.62
CA SER A 205 -22.85 16.22 1.97
C SER A 205 -24.32 16.12 2.34
N ARG A 206 -24.74 16.91 3.33
CA ARG A 206 -26.13 17.16 3.68
C ARG A 206 -26.54 18.60 3.42
N ALA A 207 -25.58 19.50 3.17
CA ALA A 207 -25.82 20.91 2.85
C ALA A 207 -25.96 21.18 1.34
N ASN A 208 -25.50 20.27 0.47
CA ASN A 208 -25.57 20.45 -0.97
C ASN A 208 -27.03 20.51 -1.46
N PRO A 209 -27.41 21.47 -2.33
CA PRO A 209 -28.77 21.58 -2.86
C PRO A 209 -29.31 20.28 -3.49
N LYS A 210 -28.43 19.51 -4.15
CA LYS A 210 -28.78 18.22 -4.78
C LYS A 210 -29.20 17.16 -3.77
N PHE A 211 -28.82 17.30 -2.50
CA PHE A 211 -29.27 16.39 -1.43
C PHE A 211 -30.79 16.44 -1.29
N MET A 212 -31.36 17.65 -1.22
CA MET A 212 -32.81 17.84 -1.06
C MET A 212 -33.57 17.40 -2.31
N GLU A 213 -33.06 17.75 -3.49
CA GLU A 213 -33.63 17.34 -4.77
C GLU A 213 -33.72 15.81 -4.85
N LYS A 214 -32.59 15.11 -4.70
CA LYS A 214 -32.54 13.64 -4.79
C LYS A 214 -33.32 12.95 -3.67
N LEU A 215 -33.36 13.52 -2.47
CA LEU A 215 -34.17 13.00 -1.38
C LEU A 215 -35.66 13.10 -1.72
N PHE A 216 -36.10 14.20 -2.32
CA PHE A 216 -37.48 14.38 -2.75
C PHE A 216 -37.88 13.36 -3.83
N PHE A 217 -37.02 13.16 -4.83
CA PHE A 217 -37.21 12.12 -5.85
C PHE A 217 -37.38 10.71 -5.25
N GLN A 218 -36.68 10.39 -4.16
CA GLN A 218 -36.81 9.08 -3.50
C GLN A 218 -38.12 8.93 -2.70
N GLU A 219 -38.64 10.00 -2.13
CA GLU A 219 -39.82 9.95 -1.25
C GLU A 219 -41.13 10.20 -2.02
N VAL A 220 -41.09 10.89 -3.16
CA VAL A 220 -42.28 11.20 -3.99
C VAL A 220 -42.02 10.93 -5.48
N PRO A 221 -41.95 9.65 -5.90
CA PRO A 221 -41.74 9.31 -7.30
C PRO A 221 -42.92 9.69 -8.21
N GLU A 222 -44.13 9.88 -7.67
CA GLU A 222 -45.35 10.07 -8.48
C GLU A 222 -45.42 11.40 -9.24
N ILE A 223 -44.61 12.40 -8.88
CA ILE A 223 -44.61 13.74 -9.52
C ILE A 223 -43.93 13.73 -10.89
N TYR A 224 -43.15 12.70 -11.23
CA TYR A 224 -42.33 12.67 -12.44
C TYR A 224 -42.81 11.69 -13.52
N ASP A 225 -43.64 10.71 -13.18
CA ASP A 225 -44.29 9.79 -14.13
C ASP A 225 -45.60 10.37 -14.73
N GLY A 226 -45.95 11.62 -14.40
CA GLY A 226 -47.18 12.32 -14.79
C GLY A 226 -46.97 13.55 -15.67
#